data_AF-A0A8D9A2I1-F1
#
_entry.id   AF-A0A8D9A2I1-F1
#
_cell.length_a   1.000
_cell.length_b   1.000
_cell.length_c   1.000
_cell.angle_alpha   90.00
_cell.angle_beta   90.00
_cell.angle_gamma   90.00
#
_symmetry.space_group_name_H-M   'P 1'
#
loop_
_entity.id
_entity.type
_entity.pdbx_description
1 polymer ?
#
loop_
_entity_poly.entity_id
_entity_poly.type
_entity_poly.pdbx_seq_one_letter_code
_entity_poly.pdbx_strand_id
1 'polypeptide(L)'
;EKDKGENVIVTKLKIPSNVVVTKLEHNPMYLYLYLDAQEKQEGIKKYHGILVRLYAEYCRDNLLPLLKRSDTYPIREALNICKTNNYIPEMVYLLGRIGNTKEALSLIMSELKDIQQAITFCQEHDDTDLWQDLINYALAKPEYITYLLQRIGMFVDPRILVERIQDRMEIAGLKYSLVKMMRDYNLQVSVQEGCKKILVSDFFNLQERLVSLQSRGIVVDSSSVCAWCDQQLMSSQLVSRIITFNCKHSYHELCLPTYNMEKCRICSTERLPEPRSLL
;
A
#
# COMPACT_ATOMS: atom_id res chain seq x y z
N GLU A 1 -11.85 41.15 11.45
CA GLU A 1 -13.28 40.89 11.16
C GLU A 1 -13.71 41.16 9.71
N LYS A 2 -12.86 41.67 8.81
CA LYS A 2 -13.23 41.86 7.39
C LYS A 2 -13.10 40.61 6.50
N ASP A 3 -12.29 39.60 6.88
CA ASP A 3 -12.04 38.39 6.07
C ASP A 3 -13.21 37.38 5.99
N LYS A 4 -14.21 37.49 6.87
CA LYS A 4 -15.36 36.56 6.85
C LYS A 4 -16.43 36.96 5.84
N GLY A 5 -16.45 38.23 5.40
CA GLY A 5 -17.45 38.72 4.45
C GLY A 5 -17.18 38.26 3.02
N GLU A 6 -15.92 38.28 2.58
CA GLU A 6 -15.55 37.97 1.20
C GLU A 6 -15.62 36.48 0.89
N ASN A 7 -15.27 35.63 1.86
CA ASN A 7 -15.38 34.17 1.75
C ASN A 7 -16.82 33.66 1.60
N VAL A 8 -17.83 34.44 2.02
CA VAL A 8 -19.24 34.04 1.92
C VAL A 8 -19.85 34.38 0.56
N ILE A 9 -19.33 35.39 -0.14
CA ILE A 9 -19.91 35.86 -1.41
C ILE A 9 -19.59 34.89 -2.57
N VAL A 10 -18.44 34.22 -2.52
CA VAL A 10 -18.01 33.25 -3.55
C VAL A 10 -18.81 31.94 -3.49
N THR A 11 -19.39 31.60 -2.33
CA THR A 11 -20.12 30.34 -2.14
C THR A 11 -21.53 30.31 -2.73
N LYS A 12 -22.11 31.46 -3.12
CA LYS A 12 -23.51 31.56 -3.59
C LYS A 12 -23.69 31.72 -5.10
N LEU A 13 -22.62 31.96 -5.85
CA LEU A 13 -22.70 32.15 -7.30
C LEU A 13 -22.13 30.94 -8.01
N LYS A 14 -23.01 30.06 -8.53
CA LYS A 14 -22.68 28.98 -9.48
C LYS A 14 -22.22 29.55 -10.82
N ILE A 15 -21.17 30.36 -10.82
CA ILE A 15 -20.55 30.86 -12.05
C ILE A 15 -19.60 29.76 -12.53
N PRO A 16 -19.67 29.33 -13.79
CA PRO A 16 -18.73 28.35 -14.33
C PRO A 16 -17.30 28.89 -14.19
N SER A 17 -16.43 28.09 -13.56
CA SER A 17 -15.03 28.42 -13.26
C SER A 17 -14.24 28.89 -14.47
N ASN A 18 -14.60 28.47 -15.69
CA ASN A 18 -14.05 28.97 -16.97
C ASN A 18 -14.20 30.49 -17.17
N VAL A 19 -15.32 31.09 -16.77
CA VAL A 19 -15.61 32.51 -17.03
C VAL A 19 -14.93 33.41 -16.01
N VAL A 20 -14.72 32.90 -14.79
CA VAL A 20 -14.06 33.62 -13.71
C VAL A 20 -12.54 33.61 -13.93
N VAL A 21 -11.98 32.47 -14.34
CA VAL A 21 -10.54 32.37 -14.63
C VAL A 21 -10.15 33.29 -15.79
N THR A 22 -10.88 33.30 -16.91
CA THR A 22 -10.58 34.16 -18.07
C THR A 22 -10.69 35.66 -17.78
N LYS A 23 -11.60 36.06 -16.88
CA LYS A 23 -11.72 37.47 -16.45
C LYS A 23 -10.69 37.87 -15.38
N LEU A 24 -10.18 36.92 -14.60
CA LEU A 24 -9.22 37.16 -13.53
C LEU A 24 -7.76 36.89 -13.91
N GLU A 25 -7.48 36.48 -15.16
CA GLU A 25 -6.10 36.32 -15.68
C GLU A 25 -5.21 37.57 -15.45
N HIS A 26 -5.80 38.76 -15.46
CA HIS A 26 -5.08 40.02 -15.30
C HIS A 26 -4.78 40.38 -13.83
N ASN A 27 -5.36 39.66 -12.86
CA ASN A 27 -5.25 39.94 -11.44
C ASN A 27 -4.92 38.65 -10.65
N PRO A 28 -3.63 38.26 -10.59
CA PRO A 28 -3.20 36.97 -10.06
C PRO A 28 -3.53 36.76 -8.57
N MET A 29 -3.61 37.84 -7.78
CA MET A 29 -4.03 37.80 -6.36
C MET A 29 -5.49 37.37 -6.17
N TYR A 30 -6.40 37.93 -6.96
CA TYR A 30 -7.83 37.61 -6.87
C TYR A 30 -8.13 36.24 -7.47
N LEU A 31 -7.35 35.84 -8.48
CA LEU A 31 -7.39 34.49 -9.04
C LEU A 31 -6.96 33.46 -8.00
N TYR A 32 -5.89 33.74 -7.25
CA TYR A 32 -5.44 32.90 -6.13
C TYR A 32 -6.53 32.71 -5.07
N LEU A 33 -7.09 33.82 -4.53
CA LEU A 33 -8.14 33.77 -3.50
C LEU A 33 -9.38 32.99 -3.94
N TYR A 34 -9.78 33.15 -5.20
CA TYR A 34 -10.93 32.43 -5.76
C TYR A 34 -10.67 30.93 -5.89
N LEU A 35 -9.49 30.55 -6.41
CA LEU A 35 -9.12 29.15 -6.62
C LEU A 35 -8.81 28.41 -5.31
N ASP A 36 -8.23 29.08 -4.31
CA ASP A 36 -8.01 28.55 -2.96
C ASP A 36 -9.36 28.27 -2.26
N ALA A 37 -10.30 29.23 -2.32
CA ALA A 37 -11.64 29.06 -1.75
C ALA A 37 -12.46 27.94 -2.41
N GLN A 38 -12.21 27.66 -3.70
CA GLN A 38 -12.92 26.63 -4.45
C GLN A 38 -12.13 25.32 -4.63
N GLU A 39 -10.93 25.17 -4.04
CA GLU A 39 -10.04 24.00 -4.19
C GLU A 39 -10.75 22.65 -3.96
N LYS A 40 -11.77 22.63 -3.09
CA LYS A 40 -12.56 21.43 -2.75
C LYS A 40 -13.59 21.03 -3.81
N GLN A 41 -13.81 21.83 -4.84
CA GLN A 41 -14.78 21.54 -5.89
C GLN A 41 -14.13 20.79 -7.06
N GLU A 42 -14.74 19.66 -7.44
CA GLU A 42 -14.32 18.78 -8.55
C GLU A 42 -14.09 19.51 -9.89
N GLY A 43 -14.72 20.67 -10.10
CA GLY A 43 -14.61 21.48 -11.32
C GLY A 43 -13.25 22.19 -11.52
N ILE A 44 -12.37 22.24 -10.52
CA ILE A 44 -11.10 22.98 -10.57
C ILE A 44 -9.88 22.12 -10.89
N LYS A 45 -10.06 20.79 -10.99
CA LYS A 45 -9.00 19.85 -11.36
C LYS A 45 -8.25 20.24 -12.64
N LYS A 46 -8.92 20.90 -13.59
CA LYS A 46 -8.33 21.39 -14.85
C LYS A 46 -7.40 22.59 -14.70
N TYR A 47 -7.56 23.37 -13.62
CA TYR A 47 -6.74 24.56 -13.35
C TYR A 47 -5.65 24.32 -12.32
N HIS A 48 -5.48 23.09 -11.82
CA HIS A 48 -4.44 22.77 -10.85
C HIS A 48 -3.02 23.14 -11.36
N GLY A 49 -2.76 23.11 -12.67
CA GLY A 49 -1.50 23.59 -13.22
C GLY A 49 -1.26 25.10 -13.04
N ILE A 50 -2.29 25.92 -13.22
CA ILE A 50 -2.22 27.37 -12.98
C ILE A 50 -2.15 27.65 -11.47
N LEU A 51 -2.90 26.88 -10.69
CA LEU A 51 -2.93 26.99 -9.24
C LEU A 51 -1.56 26.70 -8.61
N VAL A 52 -0.81 25.71 -9.12
CA VAL A 52 0.57 25.44 -8.68
C VAL A 52 1.49 26.65 -8.91
N ARG A 53 1.35 27.35 -10.04
CA ARG A 53 2.12 28.59 -10.31
C ARG A 53 1.76 29.70 -9.31
N LEU A 54 0.47 29.89 -9.05
CA LEU A 54 0.00 30.90 -8.11
C LEU A 54 0.40 30.58 -6.66
N TYR A 55 0.32 29.33 -6.22
CA TYR A 55 0.81 28.93 -4.89
C TYR A 55 2.32 29.12 -4.75
N ALA A 56 3.08 28.85 -5.83
CA ALA A 56 4.52 29.09 -5.82
C ALA A 56 4.89 30.57 -5.66
N GLU A 57 4.02 31.51 -6.06
CA GLU A 57 4.20 32.96 -5.93
C GLU A 57 3.63 33.54 -4.62
N TYR A 58 2.46 33.06 -4.17
CA TYR A 58 1.68 33.72 -3.12
C TYR A 58 1.61 32.97 -1.79
N CYS A 59 1.67 31.63 -1.78
CA CYS A 59 1.53 30.83 -0.56
C CYS A 59 2.22 29.46 -0.67
N ARG A 60 3.47 29.39 -0.20
CA ARG A 60 4.27 28.16 -0.18
C ARG A 60 3.66 27.06 0.68
N ASP A 61 3.13 27.40 1.86
CA ASP A 61 2.70 26.40 2.86
C ASP A 61 1.53 25.52 2.37
N ASN A 62 0.72 26.03 1.44
CA ASN A 62 -0.42 25.32 0.88
C ASN A 62 -0.07 24.49 -0.36
N LEU A 63 1.16 24.64 -0.91
CA LEU A 63 1.58 23.94 -2.12
C LEU A 63 1.70 22.43 -1.89
N LEU A 64 2.39 22.00 -0.84
CA LEU A 64 2.56 20.58 -0.47
C LEU A 64 1.22 19.86 -0.24
N PRO A 65 0.26 20.42 0.54
CA PRO A 65 -1.08 19.86 0.68
C PRO A 65 -1.83 19.70 -0.64
N LEU A 66 -1.78 20.69 -1.54
CA LEU A 66 -2.41 20.61 -2.86
C LEU A 66 -1.79 19.47 -3.69
N LEU A 67 -0.46 19.40 -3.72
CA LEU A 67 0.27 18.39 -4.48
C LEU A 67 -0.01 16.96 -4.00
N LYS A 68 -0.33 16.79 -2.70
CA LYS A 68 -0.76 15.52 -2.11
C LYS A 68 -2.21 15.16 -2.39
N ARG A 69 -3.08 16.16 -2.56
CA ARG A 69 -4.53 15.95 -2.77
C ARG A 69 -4.93 15.78 -4.23
N SER A 70 -4.13 16.33 -5.14
CA SER A 70 -4.47 16.39 -6.56
C SER A 70 -3.50 15.60 -7.42
N ASP A 71 -4.01 14.98 -8.49
CA ASP A 71 -3.20 14.23 -9.46
C ASP A 71 -3.24 14.85 -10.87
N THR A 72 -3.96 15.96 -11.05
CA THR A 72 -4.32 16.52 -12.37
C THR A 72 -3.47 17.71 -12.81
N TYR A 73 -2.24 17.84 -12.30
CA TYR A 73 -1.31 18.91 -12.69
C TYR A 73 -0.11 18.39 -13.50
N PRO A 74 0.48 19.23 -14.37
CA PRO A 74 1.70 18.88 -15.08
C PRO A 74 2.91 18.84 -14.12
N ILE A 75 3.25 17.65 -13.64
CA ILE A 75 4.31 17.39 -12.65
C ILE A 75 5.66 17.99 -13.08
N ARG A 76 6.00 17.93 -14.38
CA ARG A 76 7.26 18.46 -14.92
C ARG A 76 7.35 20.00 -14.82
N GLU A 77 6.25 20.70 -15.11
CA GLU A 77 6.20 22.16 -14.97
C GLU A 77 6.28 22.57 -13.50
N ALA A 78 5.54 21.88 -12.64
CA ALA A 78 5.58 22.09 -11.20
C ALA A 78 7.02 21.94 -10.66
N LEU A 79 7.73 20.90 -11.11
CA LEU A 79 9.12 20.66 -10.72
C LEU A 79 10.07 21.75 -11.22
N ASN A 80 9.89 22.26 -12.44
CA ASN A 80 10.70 23.37 -12.93
C ASN A 80 10.50 24.66 -12.12
N ILE A 81 9.25 24.96 -11.75
CA ILE A 81 8.94 26.12 -10.89
C ILE A 81 9.57 25.95 -9.51
N CYS A 82 9.46 24.75 -8.93
CA CYS A 82 10.05 24.46 -7.62
C CYS A 82 11.59 24.51 -7.67
N LYS A 83 12.21 24.09 -8.79
CA LYS A 83 13.66 24.21 -9.03
C LYS A 83 14.11 25.67 -9.09
N THR A 84 13.40 26.53 -9.81
CA THR A 84 13.74 27.96 -9.91
C THR A 84 13.63 28.66 -8.56
N ASN A 85 12.64 28.28 -7.75
CA ASN A 85 12.36 28.91 -6.45
C ASN A 85 13.03 28.20 -5.25
N ASN A 86 13.83 27.14 -5.48
CA ASN A 86 14.49 26.32 -4.45
C ASN A 86 13.54 25.73 -3.38
N TYR A 87 12.37 25.23 -3.80
CA TYR A 87 11.38 24.60 -2.93
C TYR A 87 11.71 23.11 -2.70
N ILE A 88 12.66 22.84 -1.81
CA ILE A 88 13.21 21.49 -1.63
C ILE A 88 12.19 20.43 -1.16
N PRO A 89 11.35 20.67 -0.13
CA PRO A 89 10.36 19.68 0.31
C PRO A 89 9.36 19.28 -0.79
N GLU A 90 8.93 20.24 -1.58
CA GLU A 90 8.03 20.06 -2.72
C GLU A 90 8.73 19.33 -3.87
N MET A 91 9.98 19.67 -4.17
CA MET A 91 10.80 18.98 -5.17
C MET A 91 10.99 17.50 -4.83
N VAL A 92 11.30 17.17 -3.58
CA VAL A 92 11.46 15.78 -3.12
C VAL A 92 10.17 15.00 -3.33
N TYR A 93 9.03 15.58 -2.95
CA TYR A 93 7.72 14.96 -3.18
C TYR A 93 7.43 14.72 -4.66
N LEU A 94 7.67 15.73 -5.51
CA LEU A 94 7.46 15.63 -6.97
C LEU A 94 8.40 14.59 -7.60
N LEU A 95 9.67 14.54 -7.20
CA LEU A 95 10.65 13.58 -7.70
C LEU A 95 10.32 12.14 -7.29
N GLY A 96 9.85 11.95 -6.05
CA GLY A 96 9.34 10.65 -5.58
C GLY A 96 8.16 10.17 -6.42
N ARG A 97 7.24 11.08 -6.80
CA ARG A 97 6.10 10.77 -7.70
C ARG A 97 6.50 10.48 -9.14
N ILE A 98 7.57 11.11 -9.65
CA ILE A 98 8.11 10.84 -11.00
C ILE A 98 8.86 9.50 -11.02
N GLY A 99 9.29 8.99 -9.86
CA GLY A 99 10.15 7.82 -9.75
C GLY A 99 11.64 8.14 -9.88
N ASN A 100 12.02 9.43 -9.85
CA ASN A 100 13.43 9.83 -9.83
C ASN A 100 13.93 9.93 -8.37
N THR A 101 13.93 8.79 -7.70
CA THR A 101 14.24 8.65 -6.27
C THR A 101 15.69 8.97 -5.94
N LYS A 102 16.63 8.73 -6.85
CA LYS A 102 18.07 9.04 -6.67
C LYS A 102 18.33 10.54 -6.60
N GLU A 103 17.73 11.33 -7.49
CA GLU A 103 17.79 12.80 -7.41
C GLU A 103 17.06 13.33 -6.18
N ALA A 104 15.94 12.73 -5.80
CA ALA A 104 15.23 13.12 -4.58
C ALA A 104 16.12 12.91 -3.34
N LEU A 105 16.76 11.75 -3.23
CA LEU A 105 17.65 11.42 -2.12
C LEU A 105 18.87 12.35 -2.07
N SER A 106 19.48 12.65 -3.23
CA SER A 106 20.63 13.56 -3.28
C SER A 106 20.25 14.97 -2.82
N LEU A 107 19.05 15.47 -3.19
CA LEU A 107 18.53 16.75 -2.72
C LEU A 107 18.27 16.78 -1.21
N ILE A 108 17.72 15.71 -0.63
CA ILE A 108 17.54 15.61 0.83
C ILE A 108 18.91 15.67 1.52
N MET A 109 19.89 14.93 1.00
CA MET A 109 21.21 14.83 1.62
C MET A 109 22.07 16.10 1.43
N SER A 110 21.95 16.81 0.31
CA SER A 110 22.73 18.02 0.03
C SER A 110 22.12 19.27 0.67
N GLU A 111 20.82 19.50 0.46
CA GLU A 111 20.15 20.77 0.82
C GLU A 111 19.51 20.72 2.21
N LEU A 112 18.75 19.67 2.51
CA LEU A 112 18.05 19.56 3.80
C LEU A 112 19.01 19.13 4.92
N LYS A 113 20.06 18.38 4.58
CA LYS A 113 21.01 17.76 5.52
C LYS A 113 20.31 16.98 6.65
N ASP A 114 19.08 16.55 6.39
CA ASP A 114 18.25 15.84 7.35
C ASP A 114 18.27 14.34 7.03
N ILE A 115 19.11 13.62 7.78
CA ILE A 115 19.23 12.17 7.65
C ILE A 115 17.95 11.43 8.06
N GLN A 116 17.13 12.01 8.95
CA GLN A 116 15.90 11.35 9.39
C GLN A 116 14.89 11.31 8.25
N GLN A 117 14.75 12.41 7.53
CA GLN A 117 13.91 12.46 6.33
C GLN A 117 14.43 11.54 5.23
N ALA A 118 15.75 11.45 5.05
CA ALA A 118 16.34 10.52 4.08
C ALA A 118 16.03 9.06 4.43
N ILE A 119 16.12 8.69 5.71
CA ILE A 119 15.76 7.36 6.19
C ILE A 119 14.27 7.06 5.94
N THR A 120 13.37 7.98 6.27
CA THR A 120 11.93 7.78 6.01
C THR A 120 11.62 7.67 4.53
N PHE A 121 12.31 8.43 3.67
CA PHE A 121 12.16 8.35 2.23
C PHE A 121 12.60 6.99 1.69
N CYS A 122 13.77 6.48 2.13
CA CYS A 122 14.22 5.13 1.77
C CYS A 122 13.27 4.03 2.28
N GLN A 123 12.66 4.22 3.45
CA GLN A 123 11.65 3.30 4.00
C GLN A 123 10.36 3.27 3.17
N GLU A 124 9.89 4.42 2.70
CA GLU A 124 8.66 4.51 1.89
C GLU A 124 8.82 3.86 0.50
N HIS A 125 10.03 3.93 -0.07
CA HIS A 125 10.31 3.41 -1.40
C HIS A 125 10.86 1.97 -1.43
N ASP A 126 11.33 1.43 -0.30
CA ASP A 126 11.83 0.05 -0.12
C ASP A 126 12.78 -0.46 -1.22
N ASP A 127 13.68 0.43 -1.69
CA ASP A 127 14.63 0.15 -2.76
C ASP A 127 16.05 -0.04 -2.22
N THR A 128 16.65 -1.20 -2.53
CA THR A 128 18.02 -1.54 -2.14
C THR A 128 19.06 -0.58 -2.69
N ASP A 129 18.87 -0.06 -3.91
CA ASP A 129 19.83 0.86 -4.55
C ASP A 129 19.84 2.20 -3.81
N LEU A 130 18.67 2.69 -3.39
CA LEU A 130 18.57 3.92 -2.59
C LEU A 130 19.25 3.78 -1.24
N TRP A 131 19.12 2.62 -0.59
CA TRP A 131 19.84 2.34 0.64
C TRP A 131 21.35 2.31 0.43
N GLN A 132 21.83 1.75 -0.69
CA GLN A 132 23.26 1.80 -1.01
C GLN A 132 23.76 3.22 -1.26
N ASP A 133 22.99 4.03 -1.99
CA ASP A 133 23.31 5.43 -2.23
C ASP A 133 23.37 6.21 -0.89
N LEU A 134 22.39 6.02 -0.01
CA LEU A 134 22.37 6.63 1.33
C LEU A 134 23.59 6.20 2.18
N ILE A 135 23.95 4.92 2.16
CA ILE A 135 25.13 4.39 2.86
C ILE A 135 26.39 5.04 2.31
N ASN A 136 26.56 5.12 0.99
CA ASN A 136 27.72 5.74 0.35
C ASN A 136 27.86 7.22 0.74
N TYR A 137 26.75 7.96 0.79
CA TYR A 137 26.74 9.34 1.27
C TYR A 137 27.07 9.45 2.77
N ALA A 138 26.58 8.53 3.60
CA ALA A 138 26.85 8.52 5.03
C ALA A 138 28.31 8.16 5.35
N LEU A 139 28.95 7.29 4.55
CA LEU A 139 30.37 6.95 4.72
C LEU A 139 31.28 8.16 4.52
N ALA A 140 30.88 9.13 3.69
CA ALA A 140 31.63 10.38 3.54
C ALA A 140 31.57 11.30 4.77
N LYS A 141 30.62 11.08 5.70
CA LYS A 141 30.38 11.96 6.86
C LYS A 141 30.14 11.13 8.15
N PRO A 142 31.13 11.04 9.06
CA PRO A 142 31.05 10.16 10.24
C PRO A 142 29.89 10.49 11.18
N GLU A 143 29.43 11.74 11.21
CA GLU A 143 28.27 12.18 12.01
C GLU A 143 26.98 11.47 11.63
N TYR A 144 26.84 11.07 10.37
CA TYR A 144 25.64 10.41 9.85
C TYR A 144 25.63 8.91 10.12
N ILE A 145 26.80 8.29 10.22
CA ILE A 145 26.96 6.86 10.48
C ILE A 145 26.29 6.48 11.81
N THR A 146 26.39 7.34 12.83
CA THR A 146 25.79 7.07 14.15
C THR A 146 24.26 7.02 14.09
N TYR A 147 23.64 7.97 13.39
CA TYR A 147 22.19 8.02 13.23
C TYR A 147 21.69 6.86 12.38
N LEU A 148 22.43 6.54 11.32
CA LEU A 148 22.09 5.47 10.39
C LEU A 148 22.21 4.11 11.11
N LEU A 149 23.28 3.86 11.86
CA LEU A 149 23.43 2.64 12.69
C LEU A 149 22.26 2.43 13.65
N GLN A 150 21.75 3.49 14.27
CA GLN A 150 20.66 3.40 15.24
C GLN A 150 19.28 3.10 14.64
N ARG A 151 19.10 3.25 13.32
CA ARG A 151 17.80 3.11 12.65
C ARG A 151 17.78 2.09 11.51
N ILE A 152 18.94 1.74 10.96
CA ILE A 152 19.04 0.85 9.81
C ILE A 152 18.74 -0.62 10.17
N GLY A 153 18.91 -1.00 11.43
CA GLY A 153 18.87 -2.40 11.89
C GLY A 153 17.55 -3.13 11.63
N MET A 154 16.46 -2.41 11.31
CA MET A 154 15.16 -2.99 10.98
C MET A 154 14.96 -3.22 9.47
N PHE A 155 15.72 -2.57 8.61
CA PHE A 155 15.42 -2.44 7.18
C PHE A 155 16.51 -3.02 6.27
N VAL A 156 17.78 -2.91 6.68
CA VAL A 156 18.91 -3.40 5.90
C VAL A 156 19.85 -4.17 6.80
N ASP A 157 20.47 -5.22 6.24
CA ASP A 157 21.46 -6.01 6.95
C ASP A 157 22.60 -5.12 7.48
N PRO A 158 22.79 -5.05 8.81
CA PRO A 158 23.80 -4.17 9.39
C PRO A 158 25.23 -4.52 8.97
N ARG A 159 25.46 -5.76 8.52
CA ARG A 159 26.75 -6.24 8.00
C ARG A 159 27.26 -5.37 6.86
N ILE A 160 26.37 -4.97 5.94
CA ILE A 160 26.69 -4.16 4.77
C ILE A 160 27.30 -2.81 5.17
N LEU A 161 26.82 -2.24 6.28
CA LEU A 161 27.33 -0.98 6.80
C LEU A 161 28.64 -1.19 7.55
N VAL A 162 28.71 -2.20 8.42
CA VAL A 162 29.89 -2.49 9.24
C VAL A 162 31.11 -2.84 8.38
N GLU A 163 30.93 -3.62 7.31
CA GLU A 163 32.01 -4.00 6.39
C GLU A 163 32.57 -2.82 5.58
N ARG A 164 31.79 -1.75 5.42
CA ARG A 164 32.18 -0.58 4.60
C ARG A 164 32.75 0.58 5.40
N ILE A 165 32.68 0.53 6.73
CA ILE A 165 33.31 1.54 7.60
C ILE A 165 34.83 1.40 7.47
N GLN A 166 35.53 2.49 7.14
CA GLN A 166 36.98 2.48 7.00
C GLN A 166 37.67 2.37 8.37
N ASP A 167 38.78 1.64 8.40
CA ASP A 167 39.63 1.52 9.58
C ASP A 167 40.18 2.91 9.98
N ARG A 168 40.05 3.25 11.27
CA ARG A 168 40.48 4.52 11.91
C ARG A 168 39.53 5.73 11.75
N MET A 169 38.28 5.55 11.28
CA MET A 169 37.28 6.62 11.37
C MET A 169 36.86 6.87 12.83
N GLU A 170 36.98 8.12 13.29
CA GLU A 170 36.45 8.53 14.59
C GLU A 170 34.94 8.75 14.49
N ILE A 171 34.18 7.81 15.06
CA ILE A 171 32.71 7.86 15.09
C ILE A 171 32.26 8.05 16.54
N ALA A 172 31.70 9.22 16.84
CA ALA A 172 31.23 9.54 18.19
C ALA A 172 30.10 8.60 18.62
N GLY A 173 30.19 8.00 19.81
CA GLY A 173 29.10 7.14 20.32
C GLY A 173 28.88 5.82 19.56
N LEU A 174 29.83 5.39 18.72
CA LEU A 174 29.75 4.14 17.95
C LEU A 174 29.38 2.93 18.80
N LYS A 175 30.03 2.76 19.97
CA LYS A 175 29.76 1.65 20.90
C LYS A 175 28.28 1.57 21.29
N TYR A 176 27.68 2.71 21.65
CA TYR A 176 26.26 2.75 22.03
C TYR A 176 25.36 2.42 20.84
N SER A 177 25.62 3.02 19.68
CA SER A 177 24.86 2.76 18.45
C SER A 177 24.93 1.30 18.01
N LEU A 178 26.10 0.65 18.11
CA LEU A 178 26.28 -0.77 17.81
C LEU A 178 25.53 -1.67 18.80
N VAL A 179 25.62 -1.40 20.10
CA VAL A 179 24.89 -2.18 21.11
C VAL A 179 23.39 -2.07 20.91
N LYS A 180 22.89 -0.87 20.63
CA LYS A 180 21.48 -0.64 20.32
C LYS A 180 21.05 -1.40 19.07
N MET A 181 21.79 -1.25 17.98
CA MET A 181 21.51 -1.94 16.71
C MET A 181 21.51 -3.47 16.86
N MET A 182 22.48 -4.04 17.58
CA MET A 182 22.51 -5.48 17.84
C MET A 182 21.30 -5.95 18.66
N ARG A 183 20.86 -5.16 19.65
CA ARG A 183 19.65 -5.49 20.43
C ARG A 183 18.40 -5.45 19.57
N ASP A 184 18.26 -4.41 18.75
CA ASP A 184 17.12 -4.22 17.86
C ASP A 184 17.06 -5.35 16.81
N TYR A 185 18.20 -5.71 16.22
CA TYR A 185 18.31 -6.84 15.29
C TYR A 185 18.00 -8.19 15.96
N ASN A 186 18.53 -8.46 17.15
CA ASN A 186 18.21 -9.69 17.88
C ASN A 186 16.73 -9.79 18.24
N LEU A 187 16.09 -8.66 18.58
CA LEU A 187 14.64 -8.61 18.81
C LEU A 187 13.87 -8.96 17.55
N GLN A 188 14.26 -8.40 16.40
CA GLN A 188 13.65 -8.70 15.10
C GLN A 188 13.77 -10.20 14.75
N VAL A 189 14.97 -10.77 14.88
CA VAL A 189 15.20 -12.20 14.62
C VAL A 189 14.34 -13.06 15.56
N SER A 190 14.28 -12.71 16.86
CA SER A 190 13.45 -13.42 17.83
C SER A 190 11.96 -13.37 17.48
N VAL A 191 11.46 -12.23 17.01
CA VAL A 191 10.06 -12.09 16.57
C VAL A 191 9.81 -12.90 15.31
N GLN A 192 10.69 -12.81 14.33
CA GLN A 192 10.57 -13.56 13.08
C GLN A 192 10.59 -15.07 13.31
N GLU A 193 11.45 -15.56 14.20
CA GLU A 193 11.47 -16.97 14.60
C GLU A 193 10.18 -17.38 15.33
N GLY A 194 9.65 -16.52 16.20
CA GLY A 194 8.36 -16.73 16.86
C GLY A 194 7.23 -16.87 15.85
N CYS A 195 7.11 -15.93 14.93
CA CYS A 195 6.11 -15.97 13.84
C CYS A 195 6.28 -17.21 12.97
N LYS A 196 7.51 -17.56 12.60
CA LYS A 196 7.80 -18.77 11.82
C LYS A 196 7.33 -20.03 12.54
N LYS A 197 7.62 -20.16 13.84
CA LYS A 197 7.18 -21.32 14.65
C LYS A 197 5.65 -21.43 14.69
N ILE A 198 4.95 -20.31 14.89
CA ILE A 198 3.48 -20.27 14.90
C ILE A 198 2.93 -20.70 13.54
N LEU A 199 3.40 -20.07 12.45
CA LEU A 199 2.97 -20.37 11.08
C LEU A 199 3.19 -21.83 10.71
N VAL A 200 4.36 -22.38 11.05
CA VAL A 200 4.67 -23.79 10.79
C VAL A 200 3.76 -24.71 11.60
N SER A 201 3.51 -24.40 12.88
CA SER A 201 2.59 -25.20 13.70
C SER A 201 1.16 -25.15 13.16
N ASP A 202 0.68 -23.98 12.74
CA ASP A 202 -0.65 -23.79 12.18
C ASP A 202 -0.81 -24.54 10.85
N PHE A 203 0.23 -24.50 10.00
CA PHE A 203 0.26 -25.27 8.76
C PHE A 203 0.12 -26.77 9.03
N PHE A 204 0.90 -27.33 9.95
CA PHE A 204 0.82 -28.75 10.29
C PHE A 204 -0.52 -29.12 10.93
N ASN A 205 -1.04 -28.29 11.85
CA ASN A 205 -2.34 -28.50 12.48
C ASN A 205 -3.49 -28.51 11.46
N LEU A 206 -3.49 -27.56 10.52
CA LEU A 206 -4.49 -27.48 9.45
C LEU A 206 -4.37 -28.68 8.50
N GLN A 207 -3.16 -29.05 8.13
CA GLN A 207 -2.90 -30.18 7.26
C GLN A 207 -3.37 -31.50 7.90
N GLU A 208 -3.02 -31.74 9.17
CA GLU A 208 -3.48 -32.92 9.92
C GLU A 208 -5.00 -32.95 10.02
N ARG A 209 -5.62 -31.79 10.30
CA ARG A 209 -7.09 -31.68 10.34
C ARG A 209 -7.72 -32.02 8.99
N LEU A 210 -7.20 -31.50 7.88
CA LEU A 210 -7.67 -31.80 6.53
C LEU A 210 -7.54 -33.29 6.20
N VAL A 211 -6.37 -33.88 6.47
CA VAL A 211 -6.12 -35.32 6.26
C VAL A 211 -7.09 -36.13 7.10
N SER A 212 -7.25 -35.82 8.39
CA SER A 212 -8.17 -36.53 9.28
C SER A 212 -9.63 -36.44 8.83
N LEU A 213 -10.05 -35.31 8.25
CA LEU A 213 -11.41 -35.14 7.73
C LEU A 213 -11.62 -35.91 6.43
N GLN A 214 -10.60 -35.97 5.56
CA GLN A 214 -10.67 -36.71 4.29
C GLN A 214 -10.52 -38.22 4.48
N SER A 215 -9.76 -38.66 5.49
CA SER A 215 -9.54 -40.09 5.79
C SER A 215 -10.61 -40.69 6.69
N ARG A 216 -11.49 -39.87 7.27
CA ARG A 216 -12.63 -40.37 8.06
C ARG A 216 -13.65 -41.01 7.14
N GLY A 217 -14.10 -42.21 7.53
CA GLY A 217 -15.25 -42.85 6.91
C GLY A 217 -16.51 -42.00 7.09
N ILE A 218 -17.37 -41.99 6.07
CA ILE A 218 -18.68 -41.33 6.14
C ILE A 218 -19.71 -42.39 6.52
N VAL A 219 -20.44 -42.15 7.61
CA VAL A 219 -21.53 -43.04 8.04
C VAL A 219 -22.75 -42.80 7.15
N VAL A 220 -23.30 -43.88 6.61
CA VAL A 220 -24.50 -43.87 5.77
C VAL A 220 -25.55 -44.71 6.49
N ASP A 221 -26.47 -44.04 7.18
CA ASP A 221 -27.54 -44.68 7.93
C ASP A 221 -28.75 -45.02 7.04
N SER A 222 -29.69 -45.82 7.54
CA SER A 222 -30.92 -46.20 6.80
C SER A 222 -31.85 -45.01 6.46
N SER A 223 -31.65 -43.86 7.10
CA SER A 223 -32.33 -42.59 6.80
C SER A 223 -31.66 -41.78 5.68
N SER A 224 -30.52 -42.22 5.18
CA SER A 224 -29.79 -41.50 4.13
C SER A 224 -30.50 -41.61 2.79
N VAL A 225 -30.71 -40.46 2.13
CA VAL A 225 -31.40 -40.35 0.85
C VAL A 225 -30.43 -40.00 -0.26
N CYS A 226 -30.70 -40.50 -1.45
CA CYS A 226 -29.95 -40.17 -2.65
C CYS A 226 -30.27 -38.73 -3.06
N ALA A 227 -29.25 -37.89 -3.19
CA ALA A 227 -29.43 -36.46 -3.45
C ALA A 227 -29.82 -36.13 -4.92
N TRP A 228 -30.25 -37.13 -5.70
CA TRP A 228 -30.75 -36.99 -7.07
C TRP A 228 -32.19 -37.50 -7.24
N CYS A 229 -32.53 -38.64 -6.62
CA CYS A 229 -33.86 -39.24 -6.75
C CYS A 229 -34.69 -39.16 -5.46
N ASP A 230 -34.13 -38.61 -4.38
CA ASP A 230 -34.73 -38.47 -3.04
C ASP A 230 -35.21 -39.80 -2.41
N GLN A 231 -34.80 -40.95 -2.95
CA GLN A 231 -35.11 -42.27 -2.40
C GLN A 231 -34.04 -42.73 -1.40
N GLN A 232 -34.43 -43.60 -0.46
CA GLN A 232 -33.51 -44.18 0.51
C GLN A 232 -32.35 -44.93 -0.18
N LEU A 233 -31.13 -44.70 0.30
CA LEU A 233 -29.92 -45.32 -0.24
C LEU A 233 -29.87 -46.83 0.04
N MET A 234 -30.48 -47.26 1.14
CA MET A 234 -30.55 -48.65 1.59
C MET A 234 -32.01 -49.13 1.58
N SER A 235 -32.53 -49.53 0.42
CA SER A 235 -33.84 -50.20 0.30
C SER A 235 -33.65 -51.72 0.27
N SER A 236 -34.54 -52.49 0.91
CA SER A 236 -34.36 -53.94 1.13
C SER A 236 -34.34 -54.80 -0.14
N GLN A 237 -34.54 -54.22 -1.33
CA GLN A 237 -34.67 -54.94 -2.59
C GLN A 237 -33.50 -54.76 -3.57
N LEU A 238 -32.65 -53.72 -3.43
CA LEU A 238 -31.57 -53.44 -4.38
C LEU A 238 -30.34 -52.86 -3.65
N VAL A 239 -29.32 -53.68 -3.43
CA VAL A 239 -28.01 -53.22 -2.98
C VAL A 239 -27.23 -52.68 -4.18
N SER A 240 -27.61 -51.48 -4.66
CA SER A 240 -26.80 -50.76 -5.64
C SER A 240 -25.57 -50.17 -4.94
N ARG A 241 -24.41 -50.10 -5.62
CA ARG A 241 -23.23 -49.47 -5.01
C ARG A 241 -23.56 -48.01 -4.71
N ILE A 242 -23.16 -47.55 -3.53
CA ILE A 242 -23.38 -46.18 -3.08
C ILE A 242 -22.09 -45.39 -3.28
N ILE A 243 -22.19 -44.21 -3.88
CA ILE A 243 -21.08 -43.29 -4.07
C ILE A 243 -21.33 -42.10 -3.15
N THR A 244 -20.42 -41.89 -2.20
CA THR A 244 -20.47 -40.74 -1.28
C THR A 244 -19.25 -39.86 -1.53
N PHE A 245 -19.51 -38.57 -1.75
CA PHE A 245 -18.47 -37.58 -1.93
C PHE A 245 -18.00 -36.99 -0.59
N ASN A 246 -16.81 -36.40 -0.56
CA ASN A 246 -16.30 -35.69 0.63
C ASN A 246 -17.17 -34.50 1.07
N CYS A 247 -18.10 -34.03 0.21
CA CYS A 247 -19.16 -33.08 0.55
C CYS A 247 -20.29 -33.68 1.42
N LYS A 248 -20.22 -34.99 1.76
CA LYS A 248 -21.24 -35.81 2.42
C LYS A 248 -22.52 -36.08 1.63
N HIS A 249 -22.63 -35.59 0.39
CA HIS A 249 -23.71 -35.99 -0.51
C HIS A 249 -23.47 -37.41 -1.04
N SER A 250 -24.52 -38.23 -0.97
CA SER A 250 -24.50 -39.64 -1.34
C SER A 250 -25.48 -39.89 -2.49
N TYR A 251 -25.11 -40.77 -3.41
CA TYR A 251 -25.86 -41.09 -4.62
C TYR A 251 -25.85 -42.61 -4.85
N HIS A 252 -26.91 -43.14 -5.47
CA HIS A 252 -26.84 -44.47 -6.09
C HIS A 252 -25.91 -44.43 -7.31
N GLU A 253 -25.14 -45.50 -7.56
CA GLU A 253 -24.28 -45.64 -8.75
C GLU A 253 -25.05 -45.37 -10.06
N LEU A 254 -26.32 -45.78 -10.13
CA LEU A 254 -27.20 -45.56 -11.29
C LEU A 254 -27.72 -44.12 -11.42
N CYS A 255 -27.74 -43.36 -10.33
CA CYS A 255 -28.16 -41.96 -10.33
C CYS A 255 -27.02 -41.00 -10.69
N LEU A 256 -25.78 -41.50 -10.76
CA LEU A 256 -24.63 -40.72 -11.18
C LEU A 256 -24.31 -41.04 -12.66
N PRO A 257 -24.38 -40.05 -13.58
CA PRO A 257 -23.95 -40.29 -14.96
C PRO A 257 -22.45 -40.60 -14.97
N THR A 258 -22.05 -41.65 -15.69
CA THR A 258 -20.69 -42.22 -15.78
C THR A 258 -19.57 -41.20 -16.07
N TYR A 259 -19.91 -40.01 -16.56
CA TYR A 259 -18.98 -38.93 -16.88
C TYR A 259 -18.67 -37.94 -15.73
N ASN A 260 -19.30 -38.04 -14.54
CA ASN A 260 -19.17 -37.03 -13.46
C ASN A 260 -18.85 -37.63 -12.07
N MET A 261 -17.99 -38.65 -12.02
CA MET A 261 -17.62 -39.34 -10.78
C MET A 261 -16.70 -38.55 -9.85
N GLU A 262 -16.08 -37.46 -10.32
CA GLU A 262 -15.08 -36.70 -9.56
C GLU A 262 -15.65 -35.45 -8.86
N LYS A 263 -16.88 -35.04 -9.18
CA LYS A 263 -17.49 -33.81 -8.66
C LYS A 263 -18.91 -34.03 -8.14
N CYS A 264 -19.11 -33.60 -6.91
CA CYS A 264 -20.40 -33.54 -6.23
C CYS A 264 -21.30 -32.49 -6.90
N ARG A 265 -22.35 -32.90 -7.63
CA ARG A 265 -23.20 -31.98 -8.42
C ARG A 265 -23.82 -30.83 -7.60
N ILE A 266 -24.10 -31.05 -6.32
CA ILE A 266 -24.69 -30.04 -5.42
C ILE A 266 -23.65 -29.00 -5.00
N CYS A 267 -22.38 -29.38 -4.90
CA CYS A 267 -21.31 -28.48 -4.48
C CYS A 267 -20.55 -27.86 -5.66
N SER A 268 -20.61 -28.49 -6.84
CA SER A 268 -19.96 -28.01 -8.06
C SER A 268 -20.80 -26.99 -8.84
N THR A 269 -22.08 -26.78 -8.46
CA THR A 269 -22.81 -25.59 -8.90
C THR A 269 -22.26 -24.39 -8.14
N GLU A 270 -21.26 -23.73 -8.73
CA GLU A 270 -20.93 -22.36 -8.36
C GLU A 270 -22.22 -21.53 -8.26
N ARG A 271 -22.26 -20.65 -7.25
CA ARG A 271 -23.23 -19.57 -7.10
C ARG A 271 -23.48 -18.89 -8.45
N LEU A 272 -24.53 -19.31 -9.18
CA LEU A 272 -25.14 -18.46 -10.19
C LEU A 272 -26.00 -17.44 -9.41
N PRO A 273 -25.82 -16.13 -9.64
CA PRO A 273 -26.63 -15.11 -8.98
C PRO A 273 -28.11 -15.36 -9.29
N GLU A 274 -28.95 -15.16 -8.27
CA GLU A 274 -30.40 -15.24 -8.36
C GLU A 274 -30.91 -14.59 -9.66
N PRO A 275 -31.87 -15.21 -10.38
CA PRO A 275 -32.53 -14.51 -11.46
C PRO A 275 -33.28 -13.33 -10.83
N ARG A 276 -32.75 -12.12 -11.05
CA ARG A 276 -33.45 -10.87 -10.80
C ARG A 276 -34.82 -10.97 -11.44
N SER A 277 -35.84 -10.87 -10.59
CA SER A 277 -37.19 -10.51 -10.98
C SER A 277 -37.15 -9.23 -11.82
N LEU A 278 -37.42 -9.34 -13.12
CA LEU A 278 -37.80 -8.21 -13.96
C LEU A 278 -38.79 -8.69 -15.04
N LEU A 279 -40.06 -8.31 -14.79
CA LEU A 279 -41.20 -8.16 -15.72
C LEU A 279 -41.74 -9.43 -16.39
#